data_AF-A0A075I687-F1
#
_entry.id   AF-A0A075I687-F1
#
_cell.length_a   1.000
_cell.length_b   1.000
_cell.length_c   1.000
_cell.angle_alpha   90.00
_cell.angle_beta   90.00
_cell.angle_gamma   90.00
#
_symmetry.space_group_name_H-M   'P 1'
#
loop_
_entity.id
_entity.type
_entity.pdbx_description
1 polymer ?
#
loop_
_entity_poly.entity_id
_entity_poly.type
_entity_poly.pdbx_seq_one_letter_code
_entity_poly.pdbx_strand_id
1 'polypeptide(L)' 'MIEGLDPKINNLESVARDLKNKYACGGTAKEGYVFLQGDHRDTIKDTLVKLGFSEDMIELH' A
#
# COMPACT_ATOMS: atom_id res chain seq x y z
N MET A 1 2.78 -7.73 0.90
CA MET A 1 1.41 -7.69 0.33
C MET A 1 0.57 -6.83 1.25
N ILE A 2 -0.32 -6.01 0.71
CA ILE A 2 -1.13 -5.07 1.48
C ILE A 2 -2.59 -5.41 1.18
N GLU A 3 -3.32 -5.82 2.21
CA GLU A 3 -4.70 -6.32 2.12
C GLU A 3 -5.61 -5.47 3.01
N GLY A 4 -6.94 -5.63 2.87
CA GLY A 4 -7.91 -4.85 3.65
C GLY A 4 -8.11 -3.42 3.16
N LEU A 5 -7.62 -3.11 1.95
CA LEU A 5 -7.84 -1.82 1.30
C LEU A 5 -9.22 -1.82 0.65
N ASP A 6 -10.13 -1.01 1.18
CA ASP A 6 -11.49 -0.93 0.67
C ASP A 6 -11.51 -0.18 -0.69
N PRO A 7 -11.81 -0.85 -1.82
CA PRO A 7 -11.71 -0.25 -3.16
C PRO A 7 -12.68 0.91 -3.38
N LYS A 8 -13.73 1.03 -2.55
CA LYS A 8 -14.72 2.11 -2.63
C LYS A 8 -14.28 3.37 -1.89
N ILE A 9 -13.49 3.20 -0.84
CA ILE A 9 -13.03 4.31 0.02
C ILE A 9 -11.67 4.78 -0.47
N ASN A 10 -10.80 3.83 -0.81
CA ASN A 10 -9.41 4.08 -1.16
C ASN A 10 -9.19 3.67 -2.61
N ASN A 11 -8.67 4.60 -3.41
CA ASN A 11 -8.39 4.35 -4.80
C ASN A 11 -7.13 3.47 -4.91
N LEU A 12 -7.33 2.14 -4.93
CA LEU A 12 -6.29 1.10 -4.97
C LEU A 12 -5.24 1.36 -6.06
N GLU A 13 -5.67 1.78 -7.24
CA GLU A 13 -4.77 2.11 -8.35
C GLU A 13 -3.85 3.29 -8.00
N SER A 14 -4.39 4.30 -7.32
CA SER A 14 -3.62 5.47 -6.89
C SER A 14 -2.62 5.08 -5.81
N VAL A 15 -3.04 4.31 -4.80
CA VAL A 15 -2.15 3.80 -3.74
C VAL A 15 -1.01 2.97 -4.33
N ALA A 16 -1.33 2.02 -5.21
CA ALA A 16 -0.30 1.21 -5.86
C ALA A 16 0.64 2.05 -6.74
N ARG A 17 0.13 3.09 -7.41
CA ARG A 17 0.95 3.99 -8.22
C ARG A 17 1.89 4.83 -7.35
N ASP A 18 1.43 5.36 -6.23
CA ASP A 18 2.27 6.08 -5.27
C ASP A 18 3.35 5.18 -4.67
N LEU A 19 2.98 3.97 -4.25
CA LEU A 19 3.93 2.99 -3.73
C LEU A 19 4.98 2.60 -4.78
N LYS A 20 4.59 2.31 -6.03
CA LYS A 20 5.53 2.00 -7.11
C LYS A 20 6.50 3.15 -7.39
N ASN A 21 6.02 4.40 -7.39
CA ASN A 21 6.89 5.57 -7.56
C ASN A 21 7.84 5.75 -6.37
N LYS A 22 7.36 5.53 -5.14
CA LYS A 22 8.14 5.68 -3.91
C LYS A 22 9.27 4.66 -3.82
N TYR A 23 8.98 3.40 -4.13
CA TYR A 23 9.91 2.28 -3.99
C TYR A 23 10.68 1.95 -5.26
N ALA A 24 10.35 2.59 -6.38
CA ALA A 24 10.89 2.25 -7.71
C ALA A 24 10.79 0.75 -8.02
N CYS A 25 9.74 0.10 -7.50
CA CYS A 25 9.51 -1.33 -7.64
C CYS A 25 8.26 -1.62 -8.48
N GLY A 26 8.23 -2.81 -9.08
CA GLY A 26 7.04 -3.34 -9.72
C GLY A 26 5.97 -3.68 -8.67
N GLY A 27 4.71 -3.63 -9.09
CA GLY A 27 3.59 -3.96 -8.22
C GLY A 27 2.26 -3.94 -8.98
N THR A 28 1.26 -4.60 -8.41
CA THR A 28 -0.09 -4.68 -8.97
C THR A 28 -1.13 -4.41 -7.90
N ALA A 29 -2.22 -3.75 -8.28
CA ALA A 29 -3.42 -3.62 -7.47
C ALA A 29 -4.50 -4.49 -8.10
N LYS A 30 -5.05 -5.44 -7.35
CA LYS A 30 -6.11 -6.31 -7.84
C LYS A 30 -6.96 -6.78 -6.67
N GLU A 31 -8.26 -6.96 -6.89
CA GLU A 31 -9.15 -7.70 -5.97
C GLU A 31 -9.05 -7.28 -4.49
N GLY A 32 -8.94 -5.98 -4.20
CA GLY A 32 -8.91 -5.47 -2.82
C GLY A 32 -7.53 -5.49 -2.15
N TYR A 33 -6.48 -5.86 -2.88
CA TYR A 33 -5.11 -5.87 -2.37
C TYR A 33 -4.13 -5.14 -3.30
N VAL A 34 -3.01 -4.70 -2.72
CA VAL A 34 -1.85 -4.18 -3.44
C VAL A 34 -0.65 -5.09 -3.17
N PHE A 35 -0.06 -5.58 -4.25
CA PHE A 35 1.17 -6.35 -4.22
C PHE A 35 2.33 -5.48 -4.69
N LEU A 36 3.42 -5.47 -3.93
CA LEU A 36 4.67 -4.79 -4.28
C LEU A 36 5.80 -5.82 -4.28
N GLN A 37 6.74 -5.68 -5.21
CA GLN A 37 7.97 -6.48 -5.23
C GLN A 37 8.99 -5.90 -4.26
N GLY A 38 9.73 -6.77 -3.56
CA GLY A 38 10.72 -6.39 -2.56
C GLY A 38 10.17 -6.41 -1.13
N ASP A 39 11.08 -6.27 -0.16
CA ASP A 39 10.71 -6.11 1.24
C ASP A 39 10.83 -4.64 1.62
N HIS A 40 9.70 -4.02 1.93
CA HIS A 40 9.60 -2.61 2.31
C HIS A 40 8.83 -2.42 3.62
N ARG A 41 8.72 -3.46 4.45
CA ARG A 41 7.87 -3.46 5.65
C ARG A 41 8.23 -2.33 6.64
N ASP A 42 9.50 -1.99 6.75
CA ASP A 42 9.97 -0.88 7.61
C ASP A 42 9.47 0.51 7.19
N THR A 43 9.21 0.72 5.90
CA THR A 43 8.88 2.06 5.36
C THR A 43 7.45 2.13 4.82
N ILE A 44 6.82 0.98 4.57
CA ILE A 44 5.45 0.91 4.02
C ILE A 44 4.46 1.56 4.99
N LYS A 45 4.67 1.38 6.30
CA LYS A 45 3.83 1.98 7.34
C LYS A 45 3.81 3.51 7.24
N ASP A 46 4.98 4.15 7.22
CA ASP A 46 5.10 5.60 7.06
C ASP A 46 4.48 6.10 5.74
N THR A 47 4.68 5.35 4.66
CA THR A 47 4.11 5.71 3.35
C THR A 47 2.59 5.63 3.35
N LEU A 48 2.01 4.57 3.92
CA LEU A 48 0.55 4.44 4.06
C LEU A 48 -0.01 5.54 4.98
N VAL A 49 0.66 5.86 6.10
CA VAL A 49 0.24 6.97 6.96
C VAL A 49 0.22 8.30 6.23
N LYS A 50 1.23 8.58 5.39
CA LYS A 50 1.28 9.77 4.52
C LYS A 50 0.18 9.81 3.46
N LEU A 51 -0.30 8.64 3.03
CA LEU A 51 -1.44 8.52 2.11
C LEU A 51 -2.79 8.71 2.80
N GLY A 52 -2.82 8.92 4.13
CA GLY A 52 -4.03 9.17 4.92
C GLY A 52 -4.59 7.94 5.62
N PHE A 53 -3.86 6.82 5.64
CA PHE A 53 -4.23 5.64 6.41
C PHE A 53 -3.90 5.83 7.89
N SER A 54 -4.77 5.36 8.78
CA SER A 54 -4.47 5.38 10.21
C SER A 54 -3.41 4.34 10.55
N GLU A 55 -2.36 4.75 11.27
CA GLU A 55 -1.28 3.86 11.68
C GLU A 55 -1.76 2.65 12.51
N ASP A 56 -2.85 2.82 13.23
CA ASP A 56 -3.49 1.82 14.09
C ASP A 56 -4.17 0.70 13.26
N MET A 57 -4.57 1.01 12.03
CA MET A 57 -5.16 0.04 11.09
C MET A 57 -4.10 -0.72 10.28
N ILE A 58 -2.81 -0.43 10.48
CA ILE A 58 -1.71 -1.04 9.72
C ILE A 58 -1.01 -2.07 10.59
N GLU A 59 -1.31 -3.34 10.34
CA GLU A 59 -0.63 -4.48 10.96
C GLU A 59 0.44 -5.03 10.02
N LEU A 60 1.66 -5.20 10.54
CA LEU A 60 2.79 -5.77 9.80
C LEU A 60 3.10 -7.17 10.35
N HIS A 61 3.16 -8.15 9.45
CA HIS A 61 3.58 -9.52 9.73
C HIS A 61 4.84 -9.89 8.94
#